data_AF-A0AAU3JL73-F1
#
_entry.id   AF-A0AAU3JL73-F1
#
_cell.length_a   1.000
_cell.length_b   1.000
_cell.length_c   1.000
_cell.angle_alpha   90.00
_cell.angle_beta   90.00
_cell.angle_gamma   90.00
#
_symmetry.space_group_name_H-M   'P 1'
#
loop_
_entity.id
_entity.type
_entity.pdbx_description
1 polymer ?
#
loop_
_entity_poly.entity_id
_entity_poly.type
_entity_poly.pdbx_seq_one_letter_code
_entity_poly.pdbx_strand_id
1 'polypeptide(L)' 'MTTLWRTVLSALQDLDAPGREETIARGAAALALKRAPVATADDVVDIGLYEFGVVIEPQTAQTALDAHRVTAPDQER' A
#
# COMPACT_ATOMS: atom_id res chain seq x y z
N MET A 1 14.49 11.30 5.65
CA MET A 1 13.55 10.61 4.74
C MET A 1 13.44 9.16 5.18
N THR A 2 12.42 8.83 5.96
CA THR A 2 12.11 7.44 6.31
C THR A 2 11.62 6.74 5.05
N THR A 3 12.24 5.62 4.69
CA THR A 3 11.82 4.81 3.54
C THR A 3 10.42 4.25 3.81
N LEU A 4 9.55 4.16 2.79
CA LEU A 4 8.17 3.66 2.88
C LEU A 4 8.03 2.44 3.81
N TRP A 5 8.94 1.47 3.65
CA TRP A 5 8.96 0.24 4.43
C TRP A 5 9.18 0.42 5.93
N ARG A 6 9.94 1.44 6.36
CA ARG A 6 10.07 1.76 7.80
C ARG A 6 8.75 2.27 8.37
N THR A 7 8.02 3.08 7.60
CA THR A 7 6.70 3.59 8.00
C THR A 7 5.66 2.47 8.03
N VAL A 8 5.68 1.56 7.05
CA VAL A 8 4.81 0.38 7.03
C VAL A 8 5.09 -0.53 8.23
N LEU A 9 6.36 -0.83 8.52
CA LEU A 9 6.72 -1.65 9.69
C LEU A 9 6.28 -0.99 11.01
N SER A 10 6.43 0.33 11.12
CA SER A 10 5.94 1.08 12.29
C SER A 10 4.42 0.97 12.42
N ALA A 11 3.66 1.11 11.32
CA ALA A 11 2.21 1.00 11.32
C ALA A 11 1.70 -0.42 11.61
N LEU A 12 2.50 -1.45 11.30
CA LEU A 12 2.17 -2.83 11.66
C LEU A 12 2.34 -3.08 13.17
N GLN A 13 3.25 -2.37 13.83
CA GLN A 13 3.53 -2.51 15.26
C GLN A 13 2.61 -1.69 16.14
N ASP A 14 2.18 -0.51 15.68
CA ASP A 14 1.29 0.39 16.42
C ASP A 14 -0.13 0.30 15.85
N LEU A 15 -1.03 -0.37 16.59
CA LEU A 15 -2.42 -0.60 16.19
C LEU A 15 -3.27 0.67 16.24
N ASP A 16 -2.90 1.64 17.06
CA ASP A 16 -3.66 2.87 17.30
C ASP A 16 -3.10 4.07 16.50
N ALA A 17 -2.08 3.83 15.67
CA ALA A 17 -1.46 4.88 14.87
C ALA A 17 -2.49 5.57 13.95
N PRO A 18 -2.57 6.91 13.96
CA PRO A 18 -3.43 7.63 13.03
C PRO A 18 -2.98 7.37 11.58
N GLY A 19 -3.92 7.08 10.69
CA GLY A 19 -3.61 6.76 9.28
C GLY A 19 -2.86 5.42 9.10
N ARG A 20 -2.96 4.52 10.08
CA ARG A 20 -2.37 3.17 10.03
C ARG A 20 -2.77 2.42 8.76
N GLU A 21 -4.07 2.30 8.52
CA GLU A 21 -4.59 1.54 7.37
C GLU A 21 -4.09 2.12 6.04
N GLU A 22 -4.14 3.44 5.88
CA GLU A 22 -3.66 4.14 4.68
C GLU A 22 -2.17 3.91 4.43
N THR A 23 -1.37 3.87 5.50
CA THR A 23 0.07 3.60 5.41
C THR A 23 0.34 2.15 4.98
N ILE A 24 -0.41 1.20 5.53
CA ILE A 24 -0.29 -0.21 5.18
C ILE A 24 -0.79 -0.45 3.75
N ALA A 25 -1.89 0.18 3.34
CA ALA A 25 -2.43 0.13 1.98
C ALA A 25 -1.44 0.66 0.94
N ARG A 26 -0.71 1.75 1.25
CA ARG A 26 0.39 2.23 0.37
C ARG A 26 1.51 1.20 0.24
N GLY A 27 1.89 0.55 1.34
CA GLY A 27 2.86 -0.55 1.32
C GLY A 27 2.39 -1.73 0.46
N ALA A 28 1.13 -2.11 0.60
CA ALA A 28 0.53 -3.22 -0.13
C ALA A 28 0.43 -2.90 -1.63
N ALA A 29 0.00 -1.68 -1.99
CA ALA A 29 -0.03 -1.20 -3.38
C ALA A 29 1.37 -1.18 -4.01
N ALA A 30 2.39 -0.70 -3.28
CA ALA A 30 3.77 -0.72 -3.75
C ALA A 30 4.29 -2.15 -3.97
N LEU A 31 3.91 -3.10 -3.10
CA LEU A 31 4.30 -4.51 -3.26
C LEU A 31 3.57 -5.17 -4.43
N ALA A 32 2.27 -4.90 -4.60
CA ALA A 32 1.47 -5.40 -5.70
C ALA A 32 2.07 -4.99 -7.06
N LEU A 33 2.35 -3.69 -7.23
CA LEU A 33 2.94 -3.15 -8.46
C LEU A 33 4.37 -3.63 -8.71
N LYS A 34 5.12 -3.95 -7.65
CA LYS A 34 6.46 -4.55 -7.79
C LYS A 34 6.39 -5.99 -8.31
N ARG A 35 5.32 -6.72 -8.00
CA ARG A 35 5.13 -8.12 -8.42
C ARG A 35 4.48 -8.25 -9.79
N ALA A 36 3.54 -7.37 -10.09
CA ALA A 36 2.82 -7.34 -11.35
C ALA A 36 2.76 -5.90 -11.88
N PRO A 37 3.11 -5.66 -13.15
CA PRO A 37 3.05 -4.32 -13.76
C PRO A 37 1.60 -3.80 -13.85
N VAL A 38 0.61 -4.70 -13.77
CA VAL A 38 -0.81 -4.38 -13.64
C VAL A 38 -1.31 -5.05 -12.37
N ALA A 39 -1.58 -4.24 -11.35
CA ALA A 39 -2.22 -4.66 -10.11
C ALA A 39 -3.61 -4.02 -9.99
N THR A 40 -4.48 -4.65 -9.22
CA THR A 40 -5.86 -4.26 -8.92
C THR A 40 -6.01 -3.92 -7.43
N ALA A 41 -7.14 -3.32 -7.03
CA ALA A 41 -7.41 -3.07 -5.62
C ALA A 41 -7.54 -4.37 -4.82
N ASP A 42 -8.04 -5.45 -5.44
CA ASP A 42 -8.14 -6.76 -4.81
C ASP A 42 -6.75 -7.33 -4.49
N ASP A 43 -5.75 -7.12 -5.36
CA ASP A 43 -4.36 -7.52 -5.07
C ASP A 43 -3.79 -6.80 -3.83
N VAL A 44 -4.19 -5.54 -3.61
CA VAL A 44 -3.79 -4.76 -2.43
C VAL A 44 -4.46 -5.29 -1.17
N VAL A 45 -5.74 -5.64 -1.26
CA VAL A 45 -6.50 -6.28 -0.16
C VAL A 45 -5.88 -7.63 0.20
N ASP A 46 -5.57 -8.46 -0.80
CA ASP A 46 -4.97 -9.78 -0.61
C ASP A 46 -3.61 -9.68 0.07
N ILE A 47 -2.74 -8.76 -0.36
CA ILE A 47 -1.45 -8.53 0.29
C ILE A 47 -1.64 -8.04 1.73
N GLY A 48 -2.58 -7.10 1.95
CA GLY A 48 -2.93 -6.62 3.27
C GLY A 48 -3.30 -7.78 4.21
N LEU A 49 -4.20 -8.65 3.74
CA LEU A 49 -4.70 -9.77 4.54
C LEU A 49 -3.64 -10.85 4.75
N TYR A 50 -3.04 -11.37 3.69
CA TYR A 50 -2.24 -12.59 3.73
C TYR A 50 -0.78 -12.37 4.12
N GLU A 51 -0.23 -11.18 3.88
CA GLU A 51 1.17 -10.89 4.19
C GLU A 51 1.33 -9.94 5.37
N PHE A 52 0.43 -8.96 5.49
CA PHE A 52 0.49 -7.96 6.55
C PHE A 52 -0.43 -8.27 7.73
N GLY A 53 -1.37 -9.21 7.57
CA GLY A 53 -2.32 -9.57 8.63
C GLY A 53 -3.31 -8.45 8.94
N VAL A 54 -3.61 -7.58 7.98
CA VAL A 54 -4.49 -6.42 8.13
C VAL A 54 -5.58 -6.43 7.06
N VAL A 55 -6.83 -6.33 7.49
CA VAL A 55 -7.95 -6.09 6.59
C VAL A 55 -7.93 -4.63 6.18
N ILE A 56 -7.87 -4.38 4.88
CA ILE A 56 -7.87 -3.05 4.27
C ILE A 56 -9.23 -2.85 3.62
N GLU A 57 -9.85 -1.69 3.81
CA GLU A 57 -11.11 -1.39 3.12
C GLU A 57 -10.87 -1.28 1.61
N PRO A 58 -11.79 -1.81 0.78
CA PRO A 58 -11.64 -1.75 -0.68
C PRO A 58 -11.45 -0.32 -1.22
N GLN A 59 -12.11 0.68 -0.64
CA GLN A 59 -11.90 2.08 -1.03
C GLN A 59 -10.48 2.58 -0.70
N THR A 60 -9.94 2.20 0.46
CA THR A 60 -8.57 2.55 0.87
C THR A 60 -7.54 1.89 -0.06
N ALA A 61 -7.76 0.61 -0.40
CA ALA A 61 -6.94 -0.14 -1.34
C ALA A 61 -6.93 0.51 -2.74
N GLN A 62 -8.10 0.85 -3.27
CA GLN A 62 -8.24 1.54 -4.55
C GLN A 62 -7.52 2.90 -4.54
N THR A 63 -7.73 3.69 -3.48
CA THR A 63 -7.09 5.00 -3.32
C THR A 63 -5.57 4.90 -3.28
N ALA A 64 -5.02 3.93 -2.54
CA ALA A 64 -3.59 3.70 -2.44
C ALA A 64 -2.97 3.29 -3.78
N LEU A 65 -3.67 2.45 -4.54
CA LEU A 65 -3.23 2.00 -5.85
C LEU A 65 -3.23 3.14 -6.88
N ASP A 66 -4.27 3.98 -6.89
CA ASP A 66 -4.37 5.12 -7.79
C ASP A 66 -3.31 6.19 -7.49
N ALA A 67 -3.03 6.45 -6.20
CA ALA A 67 -1.96 7.37 -5.81
C ALA A 67 -0.58 6.90 -6.30
N HIS A 68 -0.33 5.59 -6.33
CA HIS A 68 0.90 5.01 -6.87
C HIS A 68 0.99 5.10 -8.40
N ARG A 69 -0.15 5.00 -9.10
CA ARG A 69 -0.20 5.16 -10.57
C ARG A 69 0.02 6.60 -11.00
N VAL A 70 -0.53 7.57 -10.26
CA VAL A 70 -0.37 9.01 -10.55
C VAL A 70 1.07 9.49 -10.33
N THR A 71 1.86 8.78 -9.52
CA THR A 71 3.29 9.09 -9.30
C THR A 71 4.24 8.40 -10.27
N ALA A 72 3.76 7.48 -11.12
CA ALA A 72 4.55 6.78 -12.14
C ALA A 72 4.76 7.50 -13.51
N PRO A 73 3.98 8.51 -13.97
CA PRO A 73 4.11 9.03 -15.34
C PRO A 73 5.24 10.05 -15.54
N ASP A 74 6.03 10.40 -14.52
CA ASP A 74 7.07 11.45 -14.57
C ASP A 74 8.52 10.92 -14.51
N GLN A 75 8.74 9.60 -14.65
CA GLN A 75 10.09 9.00 -14.64
C GLN A 75 10.66 8.72 -16.04
N GLU A 76 9.92 9.04 -17.12
CA GLU A 76 10.39 8.93 -18.52
C GLU A 76 10.16 10.24 -19.29
N ARG A 77 10.96 11.28 -18.99
CA ARG A 77 11.26 12.37 -19.93
C ARG A 77 12.68 12.89 -19.75
#